data_AF-A0A932WUR0-F1
#
_entry.id   AF-A0A932WUR0-F1
#
_cell.length_a   1.000
_cell.length_b   1.000
_cell.length_c   1.000
_cell.angle_alpha   90.00
_cell.angle_beta   90.00
_cell.angle_gamma   90.00
#
_symmetry.space_group_name_H-M   'P 1'
#
loop_
_entity.id
_entity.type
_entity.pdbx_description
1 polymer ?
#
loop_
_entity_poly.entity_id
_entity_poly.type
_entity_poly.pdbx_seq_one_letter_code
_entity_poly.pdbx_strand_id
1 'polypeptide(L)' 'MLLIEHTVETEAPPQQIWKIWEDVKNWNTWDSGLEFSEIDGPFHTGTTGRLKPKGGPLVRTQLTAV' A
#
# COMPACT_ATOMS: atom_id res chain seq x y z
N MET A 1 -9.17 20.42 8.93
CA MET A 1 -8.75 19.08 8.48
C MET A 1 -9.47 18.82 7.17
N LEU A 2 -8.72 18.58 6.09
CA LEU A 2 -9.30 18.23 4.80
C LEU A 2 -9.33 16.71 4.71
N LEU A 3 -10.49 16.13 4.37
CA LEU A 3 -10.64 14.70 4.09
C LEU A 3 -11.09 14.57 2.64
N ILE A 4 -10.42 13.72 1.88
CA ILE A 4 -10.75 13.42 0.48
C ILE A 4 -11.01 11.92 0.39
N GLU A 5 -12.13 11.56 -0.23
CA GLU A 5 -12.55 10.17 -0.48
C GLU A 5 -12.70 9.90 -1.97
N HIS A 6 -12.45 8.66 -2.39
CA HIS A 6 -12.58 8.22 -3.77
C HIS A 6 -13.05 6.76 -3.79
N THR A 7 -13.93 6.40 -4.73
CA THR A 7 -14.48 5.04 -4.90
C THR A 7 -14.54 4.68 -6.38
N VAL A 8 -14.22 3.43 -6.69
CA VAL A 8 -14.29 2.85 -8.04
C VAL A 8 -14.92 1.46 -7.94
N GLU A 9 -15.88 1.15 -8.81
CA GLU A 9 -16.49 -0.18 -8.90
C GLU A 9 -15.68 -1.10 -9.83
N THR A 10 -15.65 -2.40 -9.51
CA THR A 10 -14.98 -3.43 -10.30
C THR A 10 -15.70 -4.76 -10.18
N GLU A 11 -15.57 -5.61 -11.19
CA GLU A 11 -16.06 -6.99 -11.17
C GLU A 11 -15.11 -7.96 -10.45
N ALA A 12 -13.91 -7.49 -10.07
CA ALA A 12 -12.93 -8.32 -9.38
C ALA A 12 -13.42 -8.74 -7.99
N PRO A 13 -13.26 -10.01 -7.59
CA PRO A 13 -13.60 -10.46 -6.24
C PRO A 13 -12.77 -9.72 -5.17
N PRO A 14 -13.33 -9.41 -4.00
CA PRO A 14 -12.61 -8.72 -2.93
C PRO A 14 -11.30 -9.41 -2.53
N GLN A 15 -11.26 -10.75 -2.55
CA GLN A 15 -10.06 -11.52 -2.19
C GLN A 15 -8.92 -11.35 -3.20
N GLN A 16 -9.25 -11.06 -4.47
CA GLN A 16 -8.24 -10.80 -5.49
C GLN A 16 -7.61 -9.42 -5.29
N ILE A 17 -8.42 -8.41 -4.97
CA ILE A 17 -7.92 -7.06 -4.65
C ILE A 17 -7.07 -7.11 -3.38
N TRP A 18 -7.53 -7.82 -2.35
CA TRP A 18 -6.82 -7.96 -1.09
C TRP A 18 -5.42 -8.57 -1.25
N LYS A 19 -5.28 -9.60 -2.10
CA LYS A 19 -3.98 -10.21 -2.43
C LYS A 19 -2.98 -9.22 -3.04
N ILE A 20 -3.46 -8.24 -3.78
CA ILE A 20 -2.63 -7.18 -4.38
C ILE A 20 -2.19 -6.18 -3.31
N TRP A 21 -3.04 -5.91 -2.32
CA TRP A 21 -2.72 -5.01 -1.21
C TRP A 21 -1.76 -5.63 -0.21
N GLU A 22 -1.89 -6.92 0.13
CA GLU A 22 -0.96 -7.59 1.06
C GLU A 22 0.45 -7.79 0.46
N ASP A 23 0.57 -7.81 -0.87
CA ASP A 23 1.83 -7.94 -1.60
C ASP A 23 2.59 -6.60 -1.72
N VAL A 24 2.99 -6.06 -0.57
CA VAL A 24 3.60 -4.73 -0.43
C VAL A 24 4.82 -4.55 -1.33
N LYS A 25 5.63 -5.58 -1.53
CA LYS A 25 6.86 -5.50 -2.34
C LYS A 25 6.58 -5.21 -3.81
N ASN A 26 5.41 -5.61 -4.31
CA ASN A 26 5.00 -5.46 -5.70
C ASN A 26 4.04 -4.29 -5.94
N TRP A 27 3.82 -3.41 -4.96
CA TRP A 27 2.95 -2.24 -5.18
C TRP A 27 3.42 -1.36 -6.34
N ASN A 28 4.72 -1.24 -6.56
CA ASN A 28 5.29 -0.48 -7.69
C ASN A 28 4.92 -1.03 -9.08
N THR A 29 4.32 -2.23 -9.17
CA THR A 29 3.85 -2.82 -10.44
C THR A 29 2.52 -2.24 -10.91
N TRP A 30 1.69 -1.72 -9.99
CA TRP A 30 0.37 -1.16 -10.29
C TRP A 30 0.20 0.27 -9.79
N ASP A 31 0.82 0.64 -8.66
CA ASP A 31 0.87 2.01 -8.18
C ASP A 31 1.98 2.77 -8.92
N SER A 32 1.55 3.45 -9.99
CA SER A 32 2.45 4.27 -10.81
C SER A 32 3.13 5.41 -10.05
N GLY A 33 2.69 5.77 -8.83
CA GLY A 33 3.29 6.78 -7.97
C GLY A 33 4.44 6.26 -7.10
N LEU A 34 4.66 4.94 -7.03
CA LEU A 34 5.69 4.34 -6.18
C LEU A 34 6.95 3.91 -6.96
N GLU A 35 8.12 4.11 -6.36
CA GLU A 35 9.38 3.50 -6.79
C GLU A 35 9.66 2.21 -6.02
N PHE A 36 9.35 2.20 -4.72
CA PHE A 36 9.68 1.11 -3.81
C PHE A 36 8.72 1.08 -2.63
N SER A 37 8.46 -0.13 -2.14
CA SER A 37 7.71 -0.39 -0.91
C SER A 37 8.15 -1.72 -0.31
N GLU A 38 8.16 -1.79 1.01
CA GLU A 38 8.49 -3.00 1.76
C GLU A 38 7.84 -2.94 3.14
N ILE A 39 7.51 -4.11 3.67
CA ILE A 39 6.96 -4.28 5.02
C ILE A 39 7.90 -5.20 5.81
N ASP A 40 8.22 -4.80 7.04
CA ASP A 40 9.23 -5.43 7.90
C ASP A 40 8.61 -6.59 8.71
N GLY A 41 7.88 -7.49 8.05
CA GLY A 41 7.20 -8.61 8.70
C GLY A 41 5.86 -8.95 8.06
N PRO A 42 4.95 -9.62 8.79
CA PRO A 42 3.66 -9.99 8.27
C PRO A 42 2.75 -8.76 8.09
N PHE A 43 1.81 -8.87 7.15
CA PHE A 43 0.80 -7.84 6.89
C PHE A 43 -0.26 -7.83 8.01
N HIS A 44 0.11 -7.24 9.14
CA HIS A 44 -0.71 -7.11 10.33
C HIS A 44 -0.55 -5.73 10.97
N THR A 45 -1.59 -5.29 11.69
CA THR A 45 -1.57 -4.02 12.41
C THR A 45 -0.37 -3.92 13.35
N GLY A 46 0.33 -2.80 13.28
CA GLY A 46 1.52 -2.49 14.05
C GLY A 46 2.83 -2.74 13.29
N THR A 47 2.83 -3.57 12.24
CA THR A 47 4.04 -3.84 11.43
C THR A 47 4.54 -2.57 10.77
N THR A 48 5.85 -2.35 10.82
CA THR A 48 6.50 -1.19 10.18
C THR A 48 6.92 -1.52 8.76
N GLY A 49 7.24 -0.48 7.99
CA GLY A 49 7.79 -0.66 6.66
C GLY A 49 8.48 0.58 6.14
N ARG A 50 8.79 0.52 4.85
CA ARG A 50 9.43 1.59 4.09
C ARG A 50 8.69 1.80 2.79
N LEU A 51 8.53 3.06 2.40
CA LEU A 51 7.85 3.43 1.16
C LEU A 51 8.61 4.59 0.50
N LYS A 52 8.77 4.53 -0.82
CA LYS A 52 9.43 5.56 -1.60
C LYS A 52 8.52 5.97 -2.77
N PRO A 53 7.91 7.17 -2.71
CA PRO A 53 7.20 7.73 -3.86
C PRO A 53 8.18 8.16 -4.95
N LYS A 54 7.71 8.22 -6.19
CA LYS A 54 8.46 8.83 -7.30
C LYS A 54 8.76 10.29 -7.02
N GLY A 55 10.05 10.64 -7.07
CA GLY A 55 10.52 12.00 -6.76
C GLY A 55 10.41 12.40 -5.28
N GLY A 56 9.99 11.49 -4.40
CA GLY A 56 9.87 11.70 -2.96
C GLY A 56 11.00 11.04 -2.17
N PRO A 57 11.16 11.39 -0.88
CA PRO A 57 12.09 10.71 0.01
C PRO A 57 11.60 9.30 0.37
N LEU A 58 12.53 8.46 0.81
CA LEU A 58 12.18 7.21 1.49
C LEU A 58 11.62 7.54 2.87
N VAL A 59 10.42 7.04 3.17
CA VAL A 59 9.74 7.26 4.45
C VAL A 59 9.53 5.94 5.20
N ARG A 60 9.43 6.03 6.53
CA ARG A 60 8.99 4.92 7.38
C ARG A 60 7.47 4.94 7.49
N THR A 61 6.88 3.76 7.46
CA THR A 61 5.43 3.57 7.58
C THR A 61 5.10 2.62 8.73
N GLN A 62 3.86 2.67 9.20
CA GLN A 62 3.28 1.70 10.12
C GLN A 62 1.87 1.35 9.65
N LEU A 63 1.57 0.06 9.59
CA LEU A 63 0.24 -0.43 9.24
C LEU A 63 -0.70 -0.25 10.43
N THR A 64 -1.71 0.62 10.30
CA THR A 64 -2.57 1.01 11.44
C THR A 64 -3.82 0.15 11.58
N ALA A 65 -4.29 -0.46 10.50
CA ALA A 65 -5.46 -1.34 10.47
C ALA A 65 -5.35 -2.30 9.28
N VAL A 66 -5.95 -3.48 9.42
CA VAL A 66 -6.07 -4.52 8.41
C VAL A 66 -7.51 -4.99 8.39
#